data_AF-A0A4P6PBA3-F1
#
_entry.id   AF-A0A4P6PBA3-F1
#
_cell.length_a   1.000
_cell.length_b   1.000
_cell.length_c   1.000
_cell.angle_alpha   90.00
_cell.angle_beta   90.00
_cell.angle_gamma   90.00
#
_symmetry.space_group_name_H-M   'P 1'
#
loop_
_entity.id
_entity.type
_entity.pdbx_description
1 polymer ?
#
loop_
_entity_poly.entity_id
_entity_poly.type
_entity_poly.pdbx_seq_one_letter_code
_entity_poly.pdbx_strand_id
1 'polypeptide(L)'
;MVTQHKKLETLGFILVLLMVLLQGFYGIFAYIEPANFADIRGTALISESDQDWVKIYGSRTIFITSILAYLLYSRNFVILMWCALLGIVMPVSDALLAYNAEAATKVIIKHLATIIYLLLTYFVLRRINSQIKSKHQ
;
A
#
# COMPACT_ATOMS: atom_id res chain seq x y z
N MET A 1 -25.99 15.77 -8.35
CA MET A 1 -25.44 15.05 -7.17
C MET A 1 -25.08 13.60 -7.49
N VAL A 2 -25.98 12.75 -8.00
CA VAL A 2 -25.75 11.30 -8.25
C VAL A 2 -24.48 10.99 -9.08
N THR A 3 -24.20 11.75 -10.12
CA THR A 3 -23.02 11.56 -10.99
C THR A 3 -21.70 11.88 -10.30
N GLN A 4 -21.68 12.84 -9.37
CA GLN A 4 -20.46 13.17 -8.62
C GLN A 4 -20.13 12.10 -7.57
N HIS A 5 -21.14 11.51 -6.93
CA HIS A 5 -20.97 10.37 -6.02
C HIS A 5 -20.33 9.17 -6.73
N LYS A 6 -20.85 8.80 -7.90
CA LYS A 6 -20.27 7.72 -8.72
C LYS A 6 -18.81 8.00 -9.11
N LYS A 7 -18.48 9.23 -9.52
CA LYS A 7 -17.10 9.60 -9.88
C LYS A 7 -16.13 9.46 -8.70
N LEU A 8 -16.54 9.86 -7.50
CA LEU A 8 -15.71 9.77 -6.31
C LEU A 8 -15.49 8.32 -5.88
N GLU A 9 -16.55 7.50 -5.88
CA GLU A 9 -16.44 6.06 -5.62
C GLU A 9 -15.50 5.37 -6.62
N THR A 10 -15.63 5.67 -7.92
CA THR A 10 -14.72 5.14 -8.93
C THR A 10 -13.28 5.57 -8.66
N LEU A 11 -13.04 6.82 -8.29
CA LEU A 11 -11.70 7.29 -7.93
C LEU A 11 -11.14 6.52 -6.73
N GLY A 12 -11.91 6.40 -5.64
CA GLY A 12 -11.50 5.65 -4.46
C GLY A 12 -11.22 4.18 -4.77
N PHE A 13 -12.06 3.56 -5.61
CA PHE A 13 -11.87 2.20 -6.08
C PHE A 13 -10.56 2.04 -6.87
N ILE A 14 -10.29 2.95 -7.82
CA ILE A 14 -9.06 2.93 -8.63
C ILE A 14 -7.83 3.12 -7.75
N LEU A 15 -7.86 4.04 -6.77
CA LEU A 15 -6.73 4.26 -5.87
C LEU A 15 -6.40 3.00 -5.07
N VAL A 16 -7.41 2.35 -4.48
CA VAL A 16 -7.18 1.10 -3.75
C VAL A 16 -6.72 -0.02 -4.70
N LEU A 17 -7.30 -0.13 -5.90
CA LEU A 17 -6.92 -1.14 -6.89
C LEU A 17 -5.45 -1.01 -7.30
N LEU A 18 -4.99 0.21 -7.59
CA LEU A 18 -3.60 0.46 -7.95
C LEU A 18 -2.65 0.06 -6.83
N MET A 19 -3.00 0.34 -5.57
CA MET A 19 -2.20 -0.09 -4.42
C MET A 19 -2.19 -1.62 -4.27
N VAL A 20 -3.35 -2.28 -4.43
CA VAL A 20 -3.46 -3.75 -4.40
C VAL A 20 -2.57 -4.38 -5.48
N LEU A 21 -2.61 -3.87 -6.71
CA LEU A 21 -1.78 -4.39 -7.79
C LEU A 21 -0.28 -4.17 -7.53
N LEU A 22 0.10 -2.98 -7.04
CA LEU A 22 1.48 -2.65 -6.72
C LEU A 22 2.03 -3.52 -5.58
N GLN A 23 1.28 -3.66 -4.49
CA GLN A 23 1.68 -4.50 -3.36
C GLN A 23 1.70 -5.98 -3.73
N GLY A 24 0.72 -6.45 -4.52
CA GLY A 24 0.70 -7.82 -5.03
C GLY A 24 1.91 -8.14 -5.88
N PHE A 25 2.27 -7.24 -6.80
CA PHE A 25 3.51 -7.36 -7.58
C PHE A 25 4.74 -7.44 -6.68
N TYR A 26 4.91 -6.51 -5.74
CA TYR A 26 6.08 -6.50 -4.85
C TYR A 26 6.12 -7.69 -3.88
N GLY A 27 4.97 -8.16 -3.42
CA GLY A 27 4.87 -9.36 -2.58
C GLY A 27 5.32 -10.61 -3.31
N ILE A 28 4.89 -10.78 -4.57
CA ILE A 28 5.34 -11.88 -5.43
C ILE A 28 6.82 -11.72 -5.79
N PHE A 29 7.26 -10.51 -6.15
CA PHE A 29 8.65 -10.23 -6.51
C PHE A 29 9.62 -10.54 -5.36
N ALA A 30 9.26 -10.20 -4.12
CA ALA A 30 10.03 -10.54 -2.93
C ALA A 30 10.18 -12.07 -2.71
N TYR A 31 9.25 -12.88 -3.22
CA TYR A 31 9.33 -14.34 -3.13
C TYR A 31 10.22 -14.96 -4.21
N ILE A 32 10.10 -14.48 -5.45
CA ILE A 32 10.78 -15.05 -6.60
C ILE A 32 12.24 -14.57 -6.64
N GLU A 33 12.45 -13.27 -6.42
CA GLU A 33 13.74 -12.59 -6.59
C GLU A 33 14.10 -11.75 -5.34
N PRO A 34 14.31 -12.39 -4.17
CA PRO A 34 14.46 -11.70 -2.88
C PRO A 34 15.65 -10.74 -2.84
N ALA A 35 16.79 -11.09 -3.44
CA ALA A 35 17.97 -10.21 -3.48
C ALA A 35 17.68 -8.93 -4.30
N ASN A 36 17.16 -9.09 -5.52
CA ASN A 36 16.82 -7.96 -6.38
C ASN A 36 15.71 -7.07 -5.76
N PHE A 37 14.75 -7.69 -5.06
CA PHE A 37 13.76 -6.94 -4.29
C PHE A 37 14.43 -6.06 -3.22
N ALA A 38 15.34 -6.63 -2.42
CA ALA A 38 16.04 -5.93 -1.36
C ALA A 38 16.86 -4.74 -1.88
N ASP A 39 17.56 -4.92 -3.01
CA ASP A 39 18.35 -3.88 -3.68
C ASP A 39 17.48 -2.71 -4.15
N ILE A 40 16.34 -2.99 -4.80
CA ILE A 40 15.42 -1.94 -5.28
C ILE A 40 14.78 -1.17 -4.11
N ARG A 41 14.66 -1.80 -2.94
CA ARG A 41 14.16 -1.21 -1.70
C ARG A 41 15.26 -0.51 -0.89
N GLY A 42 16.50 -0.54 -1.35
CA GLY A 42 17.63 0.17 -0.72
C GLY A 42 18.16 -0.51 0.53
N THR A 43 17.89 -1.79 0.73
CA THR A 43 18.34 -2.57 1.88
C THR A 43 18.97 -3.87 1.39
N ALA A 44 20.08 -3.73 0.66
CA ALA A 44 20.79 -4.86 0.04
C ALA A 44 21.13 -5.92 1.10
N LEU A 45 21.05 -7.19 0.70
CA LEU A 45 21.32 -8.31 1.59
C LEU A 45 22.81 -8.38 1.93
N ILE A 46 23.11 -8.73 3.18
CA ILE A 46 24.50 -8.90 3.65
C ILE A 46 24.94 -10.34 3.43
N SER A 47 24.00 -11.29 3.52
CA SER A 47 24.21 -12.71 3.36
C SER A 47 23.05 -13.37 2.60
N GLU A 48 23.29 -14.56 2.03
CA GLU A 48 22.23 -15.33 1.37
C GLU A 48 21.12 -15.76 2.33
N SER A 49 21.43 -16.01 3.60
CA SER A 49 20.44 -16.36 4.63
C SER A 49 19.43 -15.25 4.89
N ASP A 50 19.75 -13.98 4.56
CA ASP A 50 18.82 -12.87 4.74
C ASP A 50 17.62 -12.92 3.77
N GLN A 51 17.71 -13.74 2.71
CA GLN A 51 16.62 -13.95 1.76
C GLN A 51 15.37 -14.51 2.43
N ASP A 52 15.49 -15.26 3.52
CA ASP A 52 14.34 -15.81 4.25
C ASP A 52 13.49 -14.68 4.85
N TRP A 53 14.11 -13.63 5.37
CA TRP A 53 13.41 -12.45 5.88
C TRP A 53 12.66 -11.71 4.77
N VAL A 54 13.23 -11.64 3.57
CA VAL A 54 12.57 -11.04 2.40
C VAL A 54 11.36 -11.86 1.96
N LYS A 55 11.47 -13.19 1.94
CA LYS A 55 10.34 -14.08 1.63
C LYS A 55 9.23 -13.98 2.68
N ILE A 56 9.56 -13.87 3.97
CA ILE A 56 8.60 -13.63 5.05
C ILE A 56 7.91 -12.26 4.88
N TYR A 57 8.65 -11.23 4.48
CA TYR A 57 8.08 -9.94 4.10
C TYR A 57 7.10 -10.08 2.92
N GLY A 58 7.51 -10.80 1.86
CA GLY A 58 6.68 -11.10 0.70
C GLY A 58 5.37 -11.79 1.09
N SER A 59 5.43 -12.79 1.96
CA SER A 59 4.29 -13.52 2.52
C SER A 59 3.25 -12.59 3.15
N ARG A 60 3.71 -11.73 4.06
CA ARG A 60 2.84 -10.77 4.76
C ARG A 60 2.24 -9.76 3.78
N THR A 61 3.02 -9.33 2.80
CA THR A 61 2.56 -8.39 1.77
C THR A 61 1.47 -9.02 0.90
N ILE A 62 1.62 -10.27 0.47
CA ILE A 62 0.60 -11.00 -0.28
C ILE A 62 -0.66 -11.18 0.57
N PHE A 63 -0.53 -11.61 1.82
CA PHE A 63 -1.66 -11.77 2.74
C PHE A 63 -2.46 -10.47 2.90
N ILE A 64 -1.78 -9.34 3.18
CA ILE A 64 -2.41 -8.02 3.29
C ILE A 64 -3.09 -7.65 1.96
N THR A 65 -2.39 -7.83 0.84
CA THR A 65 -2.93 -7.50 -0.49
C THR A 65 -4.19 -8.30 -0.81
N SER A 66 -4.24 -9.59 -0.47
CA SER A 66 -5.43 -10.43 -0.65
C SER A 66 -6.62 -9.94 0.18
N ILE A 67 -6.38 -9.52 1.43
CA ILE A 67 -7.43 -8.91 2.26
C ILE A 67 -7.94 -7.61 1.64
N LEU A 68 -7.03 -6.73 1.20
CA LEU A 68 -7.41 -5.47 0.57
C LEU A 68 -8.18 -5.68 -0.73
N ALA A 69 -7.76 -6.64 -1.56
CA ALA A 69 -8.46 -7.03 -2.78
C ALA A 69 -9.89 -7.52 -2.48
N TYR A 70 -10.05 -8.37 -1.47
CA TYR A 70 -11.36 -8.85 -1.03
C TYR A 70 -12.25 -7.73 -0.49
N LEU A 71 -11.70 -6.83 0.32
CA LEU A 71 -12.44 -5.67 0.84
C LEU A 71 -12.85 -4.70 -0.28
N LEU A 72 -11.98 -4.51 -1.27
CA LEU A 72 -12.27 -3.71 -2.46
C LEU A 72 -13.38 -4.34 -3.31
N TYR A 73 -13.29 -5.65 -3.56
CA TYR A 73 -14.34 -6.41 -4.24
C TYR A 73 -15.69 -6.31 -3.51
N SER A 74 -15.66 -6.41 -2.19
CA SER A 74 -16.83 -6.29 -1.30
C SER A 74 -17.27 -4.84 -1.06
N ARG A 75 -16.59 -3.85 -1.67
CA ARG A 75 -16.84 -2.41 -1.51
C ARG A 75 -16.89 -1.93 -0.06
N ASN A 76 -16.09 -2.52 0.83
CA ASN A 76 -16.04 -2.14 2.24
C ASN A 76 -15.13 -0.91 2.45
N PHE A 77 -15.61 0.25 2.01
CA PHE A 77 -14.85 1.50 2.02
C PHE A 77 -14.52 2.03 3.42
N VAL A 78 -15.26 1.62 4.45
CA VAL A 78 -14.96 1.99 5.84
C VAL A 78 -13.68 1.33 6.31
N ILE A 79 -13.53 0.03 6.09
CA ILE A 79 -12.31 -0.69 6.48
C ILE A 79 -11.14 -0.25 5.59
N LEU A 80 -11.35 -0.14 4.28
CA LEU A 80 -10.30 0.33 3.35
C LEU A 80 -9.77 1.72 3.71
N MET A 81 -10.63 2.62 4.20
CA MET A 81 -10.22 3.94 4.68
C MET A 81 -9.21 3.80 5.82
N TRP A 82 -9.52 3.00 6.85
CA TRP A 82 -8.61 2.78 7.97
C TRP A 82 -7.35 2.03 7.56
N CYS A 83 -7.45 1.06 6.65
CA CYS A 83 -6.27 0.39 6.08
C CYS A 83 -5.34 1.39 5.38
N ALA A 84 -5.87 2.36 4.64
CA ALA A 84 -5.05 3.38 3.98
C ALA A 84 -4.29 4.25 5.01
N LEU A 85 -4.96 4.66 6.09
CA LEU A 85 -4.33 5.48 7.13
C LEU A 85 -3.28 4.69 7.93
N LEU A 86 -3.65 3.51 8.44
CA LEU A 86 -2.77 2.69 9.27
C LEU A 86 -1.65 2.05 8.44
N GLY A 87 -1.89 1.82 7.15
CA GLY A 87 -0.90 1.28 6.22
C GLY A 87 0.31 2.18 6.04
N ILE A 88 0.25 3.47 6.41
CA ILE A 88 1.37 4.42 6.38
C ILE A 88 2.56 3.94 7.22
N VAL A 89 2.32 3.12 8.25
CA VAL A 89 3.39 2.54 9.09
C VAL A 89 4.43 1.80 8.24
N MET A 90 4.02 1.12 7.17
CA MET A 90 4.93 0.37 6.29
C MET A 90 5.91 1.28 5.54
N PRO A 91 5.48 2.21 4.67
CA PRO A 91 6.42 3.07 3.94
C PRO A 91 7.19 4.04 4.85
N VAL A 92 6.68 4.40 6.04
CA VAL A 92 7.48 5.14 7.02
C VAL A 92 8.65 4.29 7.51
N SER A 93 8.38 3.05 7.91
CA SER A 93 9.42 2.13 8.36
C SER A 93 10.43 1.84 7.24
N ASP A 94 9.94 1.62 6.02
CA ASP A 94 10.80 1.38 4.85
C ASP A 94 11.69 2.60 4.55
N ALA A 95 11.16 3.83 4.63
CA ALA A 95 11.93 5.04 4.40
C ALA A 95 13.06 5.21 5.43
N LEU A 96 12.77 4.91 6.70
CA LEU A 96 13.76 4.95 7.78
C LEU A 96 14.85 3.90 7.59
N LEU A 97 14.48 2.67 7.22
CA LEU A 97 15.45 1.60 6.93
C LEU A 97 16.33 1.96 5.73
N ALA A 98 15.74 2.44 4.64
CA ALA A 98 16.49 2.88 3.46
C ALA A 98 17.42 4.06 3.77
N TYR A 99 16.97 5.01 4.60
CA TYR A 99 17.82 6.12 5.05
C TYR A 99 19.01 5.62 5.89
N ASN A 100 18.77 4.74 6.85
CA ASN A 100 19.81 4.17 7.71
C ASN A 100 20.80 3.28 6.93
N ALA A 101 20.36 2.68 5.82
CA ALA A 101 21.19 1.90 4.92
C ALA A 101 21.92 2.77 3.88
N GLU A 102 21.87 4.11 4.00
CA GLU A 102 22.48 5.06 3.07
C GLU A 102 22.05 4.85 1.60
N ALA A 103 20.81 4.38 1.41
CA ALA A 103 20.28 4.13 0.09
C ALA A 103 20.17 5.40 -0.74
N ALA A 104 20.20 5.24 -2.07
CA ALA A 104 20.01 6.35 -3.00
C ALA A 104 18.72 7.14 -2.68
N THR A 105 18.80 8.48 -2.68
CA THR A 105 17.68 9.38 -2.33
C THR A 105 16.38 9.08 -3.08
N LYS A 106 16.49 8.58 -4.33
CA LYS A 106 15.33 8.15 -5.14
C LYS A 106 14.48 7.07 -4.46
N VAL A 107 15.07 6.22 -3.62
CA VAL A 107 14.36 5.16 -2.88
C VAL A 107 13.52 5.79 -1.77
N ILE A 108 14.11 6.67 -0.96
CA ILE A 108 13.43 7.41 0.11
C ILE A 108 12.24 8.22 -0.46
N ILE A 109 12.44 8.89 -1.61
CA ILE A 109 11.39 9.65 -2.29
C ILE A 109 10.20 8.75 -2.67
N LYS A 110 10.42 7.51 -3.12
CA LYS A 110 9.33 6.57 -3.45
C LYS A 110 8.50 6.21 -2.22
N HIS A 111 9.14 6.02 -1.06
CA HIS A 111 8.43 5.76 0.18
C HIS A 111 7.61 6.97 0.63
N LEU A 112 8.18 8.18 0.56
CA LEU A 112 7.44 9.41 0.85
C LEU A 112 6.24 9.61 -0.10
N ALA A 113 6.42 9.34 -1.39
CA ALA A 113 5.33 9.36 -2.36
C ALA A 113 4.21 8.37 -1.99
N THR A 114 4.57 7.20 -1.48
CA THR A 114 3.61 6.19 -1.01
C THR A 114 2.84 6.67 0.22
N ILE A 115 3.50 7.34 1.18
CA ILE A 115 2.84 7.95 2.34
C ILE A 115 1.79 8.98 1.88
N ILE A 116 2.19 9.89 0.99
CA ILE A 116 1.29 10.92 0.44
C ILE A 116 0.11 10.25 -0.28
N TYR A 117 0.38 9.23 -1.10
CA TYR A 117 -0.64 8.47 -1.81
C TYR A 117 -1.68 7.85 -0.86
N LEU A 118 -1.22 7.22 0.23
CA LEU A 118 -2.09 6.60 1.23
C LEU A 118 -2.94 7.65 1.98
N LEU A 119 -2.36 8.80 2.32
CA LEU A 119 -3.11 9.92 2.90
C LEU A 119 -4.20 10.42 1.95
N LEU A 120 -3.88 10.64 0.67
CA LEU A 120 -4.87 11.04 -0.33
C LEU A 120 -5.99 10.01 -0.46
N THR A 121 -5.63 8.72 -0.50
CA THR A 121 -6.58 7.60 -0.55
C THR A 121 -7.49 7.61 0.68
N TYR A 122 -6.94 7.80 1.88
CA TYR A 122 -7.72 7.95 3.11
C TYR A 122 -8.74 9.08 3.02
N PHE A 123 -8.34 10.28 2.57
CA PHE A 123 -9.25 11.42 2.46
C PHE A 123 -10.37 11.19 1.44
N VAL A 124 -10.06 10.56 0.30
CA VAL A 124 -11.06 10.19 -0.71
C VAL A 124 -12.07 9.19 -0.13
N LEU A 125 -11.59 8.12 0.51
CA LEU A 125 -12.45 7.09 1.12
C LEU A 125 -13.28 7.65 2.28
N ARG A 126 -12.70 8.54 3.11
CA ARG A 126 -13.43 9.26 4.16
C ARG A 126 -14.59 10.07 3.58
N ARG A 127 -14.36 10.75 2.45
CA ARG A 127 -15.40 11.55 1.79
C ARG A 127 -16.51 10.67 1.22
N ILE A 128 -16.19 9.51 0.65
CA ILE A 128 -17.18 8.49 0.22
C ILE A 128 -18.02 8.04 1.43
N ASN A 129 -17.38 7.67 2.54
CA ASN A 129 -18.07 7.17 3.74
C ASN A 129 -19.00 8.24 4.36
N SER A 130 -18.59 9.51 4.37
CA SER A 130 -19.46 10.61 4.81
C SER A 130 -20.72 10.76 3.94
N GLN A 131 -20.60 10.59 2.63
CA GLN A 131 -21.73 10.67 1.70
C GLN A 131 -22.70 9.48 1.84
N ILE A 132 -22.18 8.29 2.14
CA ILE A 132 -23.02 7.11 2.40
C ILE A 132 -23.86 7.32 3.65
N LYS A 133 -23.26 7.83 4.73
CA LYS A 133 -23.97 8.11 5.99
C LYS A 133 -25.09 9.13 5.83
N SER A 134 -24.85 10.23 5.10
CA SER A 134 -25.87 11.27 4.86
C SER A 134 -27.06 10.80 4.01
N LYS A 135 -26.95 9.65 3.31
CA LYS A 135 -28.05 9.09 2.52
C LYS A 135 -28.99 8.19 3.35
N HIS A 136 -28.52 7.71 4.50
CA HIS A 136 -29.26 6.78 5.37
C HIS A 136 -29.82 7.47 6.63
N GLN A 137 -29.67 8.80 6.72
CA GLN A 137 -30.35 9.68 7.67
C GLN A 137 -31.44 10.44 6.92
#